data_AF-A0A9E0BNV8-F1
#
_entry.id   AF-A0A9E0BNV8-F1
#
_cell.length_a   1.000
_cell.length_b   1.000
_cell.length_c   1.000
_cell.angle_alpha   90.00
_cell.angle_beta   90.00
_cell.angle_gamma   90.00
#
_symmetry.space_group_name_H-M   'P 1'
#
loop_
_entity.id
_entity.type
_entity.pdbx_description
1 polymer ?
#
loop_
_entity_poly.entity_id
_entity_poly.type
_entity_poly.pdbx_seq_one_letter_code
_entity_poly.pdbx_strand_id
1 'polypeptide(L)'
;MVSRVARTRPRLVEQAAPEMKVVALQALAPAPPVAEAPARPTESLAEQIRRLQAEAKSLAKNHVDALRLALIEVERLSEEIGEGGDVYPTGIRELARRFAGETDAKVQALMAIVART
;
A
#
# COMPACT_ATOMS: atom_id res chain seq x y z
N MET A 1 -40.60 33.93 -24.30
CA MET A 1 -39.50 34.77 -23.76
C MET A 1 -38.19 34.02 -24.02
N VAL A 2 -37.50 34.22 -25.16
CA VAL A 2 -36.23 34.99 -25.33
C VAL A 2 -35.27 34.86 -24.13
N SER A 3 -34.00 34.43 -24.20
CA SER A 3 -32.96 34.42 -25.26
C SER A 3 -31.95 33.29 -24.94
N ARG A 4 -31.53 32.41 -25.85
CA ARG A 4 -30.44 32.57 -26.86
C ARG A 4 -29.24 33.41 -26.42
N VAL A 5 -28.18 32.75 -25.92
CA VAL A 5 -26.81 33.22 -26.06
C VAL A 5 -25.97 32.06 -26.61
N ALA A 6 -25.68 32.16 -27.90
CA ALA A 6 -24.58 31.43 -28.53
C ALA A 6 -23.34 32.33 -28.44
N ARG A 7 -22.20 31.76 -28.03
CA ARG A 7 -20.83 32.16 -28.42
C ARG A 7 -19.90 31.00 -28.03
N THR A 8 -19.60 30.07 -28.95
CA THR A 8 -18.41 30.02 -29.83
C THR A 8 -17.12 29.60 -29.10
N ARG A 9 -16.52 28.50 -29.57
CA ARG A 9 -15.23 27.80 -29.25
C ARG A 9 -13.98 28.72 -29.28
N PRO A 10 -12.70 28.28 -29.13
CA PRO A 10 -12.06 27.01 -28.65
C PRO A 10 -10.86 27.21 -27.67
N ARG A 11 -10.19 26.09 -27.30
CA ARG A 11 -8.85 25.89 -26.68
C ARG A 11 -7.82 27.04 -26.80
N LEU A 12 -7.03 27.26 -25.73
CA LEU A 12 -5.56 27.06 -25.66
C LEU A 12 -5.01 27.55 -24.30
N VAL A 13 -3.74 27.20 -24.00
CA VAL A 13 -2.94 27.35 -22.76
C VAL A 13 -3.06 26.11 -21.87
N GLU A 14 -2.24 25.06 -21.99
CA GLU A 14 -0.78 24.98 -22.17
C GLU A 14 0.01 25.76 -21.13
N GLN A 15 0.10 25.20 -19.92
CA GLN A 15 1.16 25.44 -18.94
C GLN A 15 1.23 24.20 -18.02
N ALA A 16 2.36 23.61 -17.68
CA ALA A 16 3.72 23.68 -18.17
C ALA A 16 4.41 22.41 -17.62
N ALA A 17 5.18 21.71 -18.46
CA ALA A 17 6.09 20.65 -18.01
C ALA A 17 7.06 21.23 -16.97
N PRO A 18 7.50 20.47 -15.95
CA PRO A 18 8.52 20.94 -15.03
C PRO A 18 9.81 21.21 -15.81
N GLU A 19 10.26 22.46 -15.77
CA GLU A 19 11.48 22.93 -16.43
C GLU A 19 12.67 22.06 -16.04
N MET A 20 13.19 21.34 -17.01
CA MET A 20 14.46 20.63 -16.90
C MET A 20 15.56 21.70 -16.93
N LYS A 21 16.05 22.11 -15.75
CA LYS A 21 17.26 22.93 -15.62
C LYS A 21 18.44 22.15 -16.20
N VAL A 22 18.75 22.40 -17.47
CA VAL A 22 20.07 22.15 -18.05
C VAL A 22 21.06 23.07 -17.34
N VAL A 23 21.66 22.54 -16.28
CA VAL A 23 22.79 23.19 -15.62
C VAL A 23 23.96 23.17 -16.59
N ALA A 24 24.49 24.37 -16.81
CA ALA A 24 25.54 24.69 -17.77
C ALA A 24 26.73 23.74 -17.70
N LEU A 25 27.24 23.41 -18.88
CA LEU A 25 28.52 22.76 -19.11
C LEU A 25 29.64 23.71 -18.59
N GLN A 26 30.05 23.55 -17.34
CA GLN A 26 31.18 24.30 -16.79
C GLN A 26 32.49 23.57 -17.12
N ALA A 27 33.40 24.34 -17.70
CA ALA A 27 34.71 24.02 -18.24
C ALA A 27 35.57 22.96 -17.51
N LEU A 28 36.28 22.22 -18.35
CA LEU A 28 37.37 21.28 -18.07
C LEU A 28 38.48 21.92 -17.20
N ALA A 29 38.59 21.47 -15.94
CA ALA A 29 39.82 21.58 -15.15
C ALA A 29 40.63 20.28 -15.31
N PRO A 30 41.98 20.33 -15.42
CA PRO A 30 42.78 19.11 -15.51
C PRO A 30 42.66 18.31 -14.21
N ALA A 31 42.31 17.03 -14.36
CA ALA A 31 42.06 16.11 -13.26
C ALA A 31 43.27 15.99 -12.32
N PRO A 32 43.11 16.09 -10.98
CA PRO A 32 44.07 15.48 -10.06
C PRO A 32 44.02 13.95 -10.26
N PRO A 33 45.14 13.21 -10.08
CA PRO A 33 45.18 11.78 -10.27
C PRO A 33 44.10 11.14 -9.40
N VAL A 34 43.15 10.50 -10.07
CA VAL A 34 41.99 9.87 -9.45
C VAL A 34 42.55 8.74 -8.59
N ALA A 35 42.70 8.99 -7.29
CA ALA A 35 42.84 7.93 -6.32
C ALA A 35 41.61 7.04 -6.51
N GLU A 36 41.85 5.83 -6.99
CA GLU A 36 40.84 4.83 -7.32
C GLU A 36 40.02 4.56 -6.05
N ALA A 37 38.89 5.26 -5.93
CA ALA A 37 37.91 4.96 -4.89
C ALA A 37 37.49 3.51 -5.12
N PRO A 38 37.52 2.65 -4.08
CA PRO A 38 37.27 1.22 -4.27
C PRO A 38 35.93 1.06 -4.99
N ALA A 39 35.98 0.47 -6.18
CA ALA A 39 34.80 0.16 -6.97
C ALA A 39 33.87 -0.65 -6.09
N ARG A 40 32.79 -0.01 -5.60
CA ARG A 40 31.75 -0.72 -4.85
C ARG A 40 31.27 -1.84 -5.77
N PRO A 41 31.27 -3.11 -5.31
CA PRO A 41 30.78 -4.20 -6.14
C PRO A 41 29.38 -3.84 -6.62
N THR A 42 29.21 -3.69 -7.93
CA THR A 42 27.88 -3.57 -8.52
C THR A 42 27.15 -4.86 -8.25
N GLU A 43 26.09 -4.78 -7.45
CA GLU A 43 25.23 -5.92 -7.15
C GLU A 43 24.87 -6.67 -8.43
N SER A 44 25.06 -7.98 -8.43
CA SER A 44 24.65 -8.81 -9.56
C SER A 44 23.12 -8.83 -9.68
N LEU A 45 22.59 -8.98 -10.89
CA LEU A 45 21.14 -9.12 -11.10
C LEU A 45 20.53 -10.23 -10.22
N ALA A 46 21.26 -11.33 -10.00
CA ALA A 46 20.81 -12.42 -9.14
C ALA A 46 20.69 -12.01 -7.66
N GLU A 47 21.61 -11.19 -7.15
CA GLU A 47 21.54 -10.63 -5.79
C GLU A 47 20.38 -9.65 -5.67
N GLN A 48 20.20 -8.79 -6.67
CA GLN A 48 19.09 -7.84 -6.72
C GLN A 48 17.73 -8.56 -6.68
N ILE A 49 17.57 -9.62 -7.48
CA ILE A 49 16.35 -10.45 -7.48
C ILE A 49 16.14 -11.09 -6.10
N ARG A 50 17.18 -11.67 -5.49
CA ARG A 50 17.06 -12.28 -4.15
C ARG A 50 16.63 -11.27 -3.09
N ARG A 51 17.19 -10.06 -3.10
CA ARG A 51 16.78 -8.98 -2.19
C ARG A 51 15.31 -8.60 -2.40
N LEU A 52 14.90 -8.35 -3.63
CA LEU A 52 13.52 -7.96 -3.94
C LEU A 52 12.51 -9.06 -3.57
N GLN A 53 12.86 -10.34 -3.79
CA GLN A 53 12.03 -11.45 -3.35
C GLN A 53 11.92 -11.54 -1.82
N ALA A 54 13.01 -11.28 -1.10
CA ALA A 54 12.98 -11.24 0.37
C ALA A 54 12.10 -10.09 0.88
N GLU A 55 12.22 -8.92 0.27
CA GLU A 55 11.39 -7.75 0.60
C GLU A 55 9.90 -8.02 0.34
N ALA A 56 9.55 -8.58 -0.83
CA ALA A 56 8.18 -8.95 -1.16
C ALA A 56 7.61 -9.97 -0.15
N LYS A 57 8.39 -10.98 0.25
CA LYS A 57 7.99 -11.95 1.27
C LYS A 57 7.76 -11.29 2.63
N SER A 58 8.62 -10.36 3.03
CA SER A 58 8.45 -9.61 4.28
C SER A 58 7.18 -8.77 4.27
N LEU A 59 6.92 -8.03 3.17
CA LEU A 59 5.71 -7.23 3.02
C LEU A 59 4.44 -8.08 3.04
N ALA A 60 4.47 -9.24 2.38
CA ALA A 60 3.36 -10.18 2.40
C ALA A 60 3.06 -10.68 3.82
N LYS A 61 4.08 -11.05 4.61
CA LYS A 61 3.91 -11.45 6.01
C LYS A 61 3.28 -10.34 6.85
N ASN A 62 3.77 -9.11 6.72
CA ASN A 62 3.21 -7.95 7.42
C ASN A 62 1.73 -7.72 7.06
N HIS A 63 1.35 -7.92 5.79
CA HIS A 63 -0.04 -7.76 5.37
C HIS A 63 -0.95 -8.87 5.91
N VAL A 64 -0.45 -10.10 6.01
CA VAL A 64 -1.17 -11.20 6.66
C VAL A 64 -1.35 -10.94 8.17
N ASP A 65 -0.35 -10.38 8.84
CA ASP A 65 -0.48 -9.96 10.23
C ASP A 65 -1.50 -8.82 10.41
N ALA A 66 -1.58 -7.88 9.45
CA ALA A 66 -2.62 -6.86 9.45
C ALA A 66 -4.02 -7.46 9.32
N LEU A 67 -4.19 -8.48 8.46
CA LEU A 67 -5.45 -9.23 8.35
C LEU A 67 -5.80 -9.93 9.67
N ARG A 68 -4.83 -10.55 10.34
CA ARG A 68 -5.03 -11.18 11.65
C ARG A 68 -5.55 -10.18 12.68
N LEU A 69 -4.94 -8.99 12.76
CA LEU A 69 -5.39 -7.93 13.67
C LEU A 69 -6.79 -7.43 13.32
N ALA A 70 -7.10 -7.29 12.04
CA ALA A 70 -8.44 -6.91 11.59
C ALA A 70 -9.50 -7.94 11.98
N LEU A 71 -9.18 -9.25 11.92
CA LEU A 71 -10.08 -10.31 12.36
C LEU A 71 -10.36 -10.23 13.87
N ILE A 72 -9.34 -10.00 14.69
CA ILE A 72 -9.53 -9.80 16.15
C ILE A 72 -10.45 -8.59 16.42
N GLU A 73 -10.31 -7.51 15.65
CA GLU A 73 -11.18 -6.34 15.78
C GLU A 73 -12.61 -6.62 15.31
N VAL A 74 -12.78 -7.42 14.25
CA VAL A 74 -14.11 -7.89 13.81
C VAL A 74 -14.78 -8.72 14.91
N GLU A 75 -14.05 -9.62 15.57
CA GLU A 75 -14.55 -10.39 16.71
C GLU A 75 -15.03 -9.46 17.83
N ARG A 76 -14.17 -8.54 18.29
CA ARG A 76 -14.50 -7.56 19.34
C ARG A 76 -15.74 -6.73 19.01
N LEU A 77 -15.81 -6.15 17.81
CA LEU A 77 -16.96 -5.36 17.38
C LEU A 77 -18.23 -6.22 17.26
N SER A 78 -18.08 -7.46 16.84
CA SER A 78 -19.19 -8.39 16.69
C SER A 78 -19.78 -8.81 18.04
N GLU A 79 -18.96 -8.96 19.07
CA GLU A 79 -19.41 -9.17 20.45
C GLU A 79 -20.19 -7.96 20.96
N GLU A 80 -19.64 -6.74 20.80
CA GLU A 80 -20.31 -5.50 21.24
C GLU A 80 -21.68 -5.30 20.57
N ILE A 81 -21.78 -5.54 19.26
CA ILE A 81 -23.04 -5.45 18.51
C ILE A 81 -23.99 -6.57 18.93
N GLY A 82 -23.48 -7.79 19.14
CA GLY A 82 -24.26 -8.92 19.61
C GLY A 82 -24.92 -8.65 20.95
N GLU A 83 -24.18 -8.03 21.88
CA GLU A 83 -24.59 -7.74 23.26
C GLU A 83 -25.41 -6.45 23.43
N GLY A 84 -25.40 -5.54 22.45
CA GLY A 84 -26.06 -4.23 22.51
C GLY A 84 -27.60 -4.21 22.61
N GLY A 85 -28.25 -5.35 22.90
CA GLY A 85 -29.68 -5.43 23.20
C GLY A 85 -30.58 -4.85 22.10
N ASP A 86 -31.66 -4.17 22.49
CA ASP A 86 -32.67 -3.65 21.55
C ASP A 86 -32.21 -2.43 20.75
N VAL A 87 -30.99 -1.94 20.96
CA VAL A 87 -30.39 -0.85 20.15
C VAL A 87 -30.11 -1.33 18.72
N TYR A 88 -29.82 -2.62 18.55
CA TYR A 88 -29.53 -3.24 17.25
C TYR A 88 -30.67 -4.17 16.82
N PRO A 89 -31.07 -4.19 15.53
CA PRO A 89 -32.07 -5.14 15.04
C PRO A 89 -31.64 -6.60 15.28
N THR A 90 -32.59 -7.48 15.58
CA THR A 90 -32.33 -8.90 15.89
C THR A 90 -31.45 -9.58 14.85
N GLY A 91 -31.72 -9.41 13.54
CA GLY A 91 -30.92 -10.03 12.48
C GLY A 91 -29.47 -9.55 12.43
N ILE A 92 -29.20 -8.29 12.78
CA ILE A 92 -27.83 -7.76 12.86
C ILE A 92 -27.09 -8.37 14.06
N ARG A 93 -27.75 -8.51 15.21
CA ARG A 93 -27.15 -9.13 16.40
C ARG A 93 -26.85 -10.60 16.18
N GLU A 94 -27.75 -11.33 15.53
CA GLU A 94 -27.54 -12.75 15.21
C GLU A 94 -26.35 -12.93 14.26
N LEU A 95 -26.24 -12.08 13.24
CA LEU A 95 -25.12 -12.11 12.32
C LEU A 95 -23.80 -11.77 13.04
N ALA A 96 -23.80 -10.75 13.90
CA ALA A 96 -22.64 -10.38 14.70
C ALA A 96 -22.19 -11.53 15.62
N ARG A 97 -23.10 -12.16 16.37
CA ARG A 97 -22.75 -13.34 17.19
C ARG A 97 -22.15 -14.49 16.40
N ARG A 98 -22.60 -14.71 15.16
CA ARG A 98 -22.00 -15.70 14.26
C ARG A 98 -20.57 -15.29 13.87
N PHE A 99 -20.35 -14.03 13.49
CA PHE A 99 -19.01 -13.55 13.17
C PHE A 99 -18.05 -13.65 14.35
N ALA A 100 -18.47 -13.32 15.57
CA ALA A 100 -17.64 -13.50 16.76
C ALA A 100 -17.19 -14.96 16.91
N GLY A 101 -18.11 -15.92 16.81
CA GLY A 101 -17.77 -17.35 16.91
C GLY A 101 -16.97 -17.91 15.73
N GLU A 102 -17.17 -17.40 14.51
CA GLU A 102 -16.44 -17.87 13.33
C GLU A 102 -15.00 -17.35 13.27
N THR A 103 -14.76 -16.14 13.78
CA THR A 103 -13.51 -15.42 13.53
C THR A 103 -12.31 -16.05 14.24
N ASP A 104 -12.46 -16.54 15.48
CA ASP A 104 -11.39 -17.27 16.19
C ASP A 104 -10.89 -18.49 15.38
N ALA A 105 -11.81 -19.34 14.92
CA ALA A 105 -11.46 -20.50 14.09
C ALA A 105 -10.75 -20.09 12.78
N LYS A 106 -11.12 -18.96 12.17
CA LYS A 106 -10.45 -18.44 10.97
C LYS A 106 -9.05 -17.91 11.27
N VAL A 107 -8.84 -17.23 12.40
CA VAL A 107 -7.53 -16.75 12.84
C VAL A 107 -6.59 -17.94 13.10
N GLN A 108 -7.05 -18.97 13.80
CA GLN A 108 -6.25 -20.17 14.07
C GLN A 108 -5.85 -20.88 12.77
N ALA A 109 -6.81 -21.05 11.85
CA ALA A 109 -6.54 -21.63 10.54
C ALA A 109 -5.52 -20.80 9.74
N LEU A 110 -5.63 -19.47 9.75
CA LEU A 110 -4.68 -18.57 9.11
C LEU A 110 -3.27 -18.75 9.69
N MET A 111 -3.14 -18.76 11.02
CA MET A 111 -1.83 -18.91 11.68
C MET A 111 -1.19 -20.27 11.41
N ALA A 112 -1.98 -21.34 11.34
CA ALA A 112 -1.49 -22.66 10.96
C ALA A 112 -0.94 -22.70 9.52
N ILE A 113 -1.49 -21.88 8.60
CA ILE A 113 -0.99 -21.75 7.23
C ILE A 113 0.30 -20.92 7.21
N VAL A 114 0.36 -19.82 7.96
CA VAL A 114 1.55 -18.96 8.02
C VAL A 114 2.75 -19.70 8.62
N ALA A 115 2.53 -20.51 9.66
CA ALA A 115 3.59 -21.25 10.34
C ALA A 115 4.31 -22.27 9.45
N ARG A 116 3.71 -22.69 8.33
CA ARG A 116 4.30 -23.66 7.40
C ARG A 116 4.95 -23.04 6.14
N THR A 117 4.97 -21.70 6.03
CA THR A 117 5.48 -20.96 4.85
C THR A 117 6.60 -19.97 5.19
#